data_AF-A0A254SNS3-F1
#
_entry.id   AF-A0A254SNS3-F1
#
_cell.length_a   1.000
_cell.length_b   1.000
_cell.length_c   1.000
_cell.angle_alpha   90.00
_cell.angle_beta   90.00
_cell.angle_gamma   90.00
#
_symmetry.space_group_name_H-M   'P 1'
#
loop_
_entity.id
_entity.type
_entity.pdbx_description
1 polymer ?
#
loop_
_entity_poly.entity_id
_entity_poly.type
_entity_poly.pdbx_seq_one_letter_code
_entity_poly.pdbx_strand_id
1 'polypeptide(L)' 'MVKDETGRIEFYKENEDDKIWWVDYIDQTGLHAVSFDKKKILFLFEDYPHNFTPEEKALFDKENPYWANFFHKRK' A
#
# COMPACT_ATOMS: atom_id res chain seq x y z
N MET A 1 -20.33 -5.13 -5.32
CA MET A 1 -19.07 -5.62 -5.90
C MET A 1 -18.87 -4.86 -7.19
N VAL A 2 -17.92 -3.92 -7.23
CA VAL A 2 -17.67 -3.10 -8.42
C VAL A 2 -16.76 -3.92 -9.35
N LYS A 3 -17.30 -4.34 -10.49
CA LYS A 3 -16.54 -4.94 -11.59
C LYS A 3 -16.37 -3.85 -12.64
N ASP A 4 -15.37 -3.00 -12.48
CA ASP A 4 -14.98 -2.04 -13.53
C ASP A 4 -13.52 -2.29 -13.86
N GLU A 5 -13.28 -2.97 -15.00
CA GLU A 5 -12.15 -2.92 -15.97
C GLU A 5 -10.69 -3.02 -15.47
N THR A 6 -10.49 -2.97 -14.17
CA THR A 6 -9.29 -3.20 -13.40
C THR A 6 -9.58 -4.47 -12.59
N GLY A 7 -8.61 -5.37 -12.42
CA GLY A 7 -8.85 -6.65 -11.73
C GLY A 7 -9.57 -6.46 -10.40
N ARG A 8 -10.29 -7.48 -9.91
CA ARG A 8 -10.98 -7.40 -8.62
C ARG A 8 -9.97 -7.02 -7.55
N ILE A 9 -10.22 -5.92 -6.84
CA ILE A 9 -9.39 -5.49 -5.72
C ILE A 9 -10.09 -5.72 -4.39
N GLU A 10 -9.31 -6.10 -3.39
CA GLU A 10 -9.75 -6.22 -2.01
C GLU A 10 -8.86 -5.39 -1.10
N PHE A 11 -9.48 -4.63 -0.19
CA PHE A 11 -8.76 -3.89 0.84
C PHE A 11 -8.74 -4.72 2.11
N TYR A 12 -7.54 -5.01 2.61
CA TYR A 12 -7.35 -5.73 3.86
C TYR A 12 -6.34 -5.01 4.75
N LYS A 13 -6.26 -5.42 6.02
CA LYS A 13 -5.20 -4.96 6.93
C LYS A 13 -4.36 -6.16 7.34
N GLU A 14 -3.06 -5.95 7.54
CA GLU A 14 -2.20 -6.99 8.11
C GLU A 14 -2.47 -7.16 9.61
N ASN A 15 -2.74 -6.06 10.33
CA ASN A 15 -3.16 -6.06 11.72
C ASN A 15 -4.48 -5.27 11.90
N GLU A 16 -5.33 -5.67 12.84
CA GLU A 16 -6.65 -5.04 13.04
C GLU A 16 -6.54 -3.53 13.36
N ASP A 17 -5.52 -3.15 14.13
CA ASP A 17 -5.25 -1.79 14.58
C ASP A 17 -4.56 -0.89 13.52
N ASP A 18 -4.11 -1.47 12.40
CA ASP A 18 -3.45 -0.70 11.35
C ASP A 18 -4.39 0.36 10.77
N LYS A 19 -3.86 1.52 10.41
CA LYS A 19 -4.65 2.57 9.77
C LYS A 19 -4.58 2.46 8.26
N ILE A 20 -3.50 1.89 7.73
CA ILE A 20 -3.38 1.65 6.30
C ILE A 20 -4.18 0.43 5.85
N TRP A 21 -4.54 0.41 4.59
CA TRP A 21 -5.13 -0.76 3.92
C TRP A 21 -4.16 -1.25 2.86
N TRP A 22 -3.85 -2.54 2.89
CA TRP A 22 -3.24 -3.22 1.77
C TRP A 22 -4.28 -3.48 0.68
N VAL A 23 -3.82 -3.51 -0.57
CA VAL A 23 -4.66 -3.76 -1.75
C VAL A 23 -4.22 -5.06 -2.39
N ASP A 24 -5.08 -6.08 -2.32
CA ASP A 24 -4.90 -7.32 -3.05
C ASP A 24 -5.59 -7.23 -4.42
N TYR A 25 -4.89 -7.64 -5.47
CA TYR A 25 -5.44 -7.74 -6.81
C TYR A 25 -5.63 -9.24 -7.10
N ILE A 26 -6.86 -9.74 -7.02
CA ILE A 26 -7.19 -11.18 -6.98
C ILE A 26 -6.59 -11.99 -8.14
N ASP A 27 -6.36 -11.35 -9.29
CA ASP A 27 -5.82 -11.97 -10.50
C ASP A 27 -4.39 -11.52 -10.86
N GLN A 28 -3.67 -10.81 -9.95
CA GLN A 28 -2.33 -10.28 -10.20
C GLN A 28 -1.39 -10.51 -9.01
N THR A 29 -0.21 -11.06 -9.29
CA THR A 29 0.83 -11.32 -8.28
C THR A 29 1.98 -10.32 -8.41
N GLY A 30 2.64 -10.01 -7.29
CA GLY A 30 3.83 -9.14 -7.26
C GLY A 30 3.50 -7.64 -7.20
N LEU A 31 2.22 -7.29 -7.18
CA LEU A 31 1.78 -5.95 -6.84
C LEU A 31 1.82 -5.78 -5.32
N HIS A 32 2.49 -4.72 -4.88
CA HIS A 32 2.43 -4.27 -3.50
C HIS A 32 1.87 -2.87 -3.49
N ALA A 33 0.62 -2.75 -3.04
CA ALA A 33 -0.10 -1.50 -3.06
C ALA A 33 -0.83 -1.27 -1.74
N VAL A 34 -0.94 0.01 -1.37
CA VAL A 34 -1.59 0.45 -0.14
C VAL A 34 -2.54 1.61 -0.41
N SER A 35 -3.46 1.82 0.51
CA SER A 35 -4.39 2.95 0.52
C SER A 35 -4.61 3.44 1.94
N PHE A 36 -4.63 4.76 2.12
CA PHE A 36 -4.89 5.39 3.41
C PHE A 36 -6.39 5.70 3.62
N ASP A 37 -7.16 5.76 2.54
CA ASP A 37 -8.57 6.19 2.55
C ASP A 37 -9.51 5.27 1.75
N LYS A 38 -9.00 4.16 1.18
CA LYS A 38 -9.68 3.26 0.23
C LYS A 38 -10.15 3.94 -1.06
N LYS A 39 -9.60 5.10 -1.41
CA LYS A 39 -9.90 5.81 -2.67
C LYS A 39 -8.66 5.95 -3.54
N LYS A 40 -7.54 6.38 -2.95
CA LYS A 40 -6.25 6.47 -3.64
C LYS A 40 -5.44 5.21 -3.37
N ILE A 41 -4.94 4.58 -4.42
CA ILE A 41 -4.05 3.42 -4.34
C ILE A 41 -2.64 3.89 -4.70
N LEU A 42 -1.65 3.47 -3.91
CA LEU A 42 -0.23 3.78 -4.09
C LEU A 42 0.55 2.46 -4.19
N PHE A 43 1.31 2.25 -5.26
CA PHE A 43 2.14 1.09 -5.48
C PHE A 43 3.53 1.30 -4.87
N LEU A 44 3.96 0.45 -3.95
CA LEU A 44 5.20 0.66 -3.20
C LEU A 44 6.45 0.82 -4.09
N PHE A 45 6.56 0.07 -5.18
CA PHE A 45 7.74 0.15 -6.06
C PHE A 45 7.75 1.37 -6.97
N GLU A 46 6.59 1.96 -7.25
CA GLU A 46 6.46 3.12 -8.14
C GLU A 46 6.34 4.41 -7.35
N ASP A 47 5.62 4.41 -6.24
CA ASP A 47 5.21 5.61 -5.52
C ASP A 47 6.02 5.87 -4.24
N TYR A 48 6.55 4.83 -3.59
CA TYR A 48 7.25 5.01 -2.32
C TYR A 48 8.71 5.49 -2.55
N PRO A 49 9.19 6.51 -1.83
CA PRO A 49 8.47 7.35 -0.86
C PRO A 49 7.94 8.67 -1.43
N HIS A 50 8.09 8.93 -2.73
CA HIS A 50 7.99 10.28 -3.29
C HIS A 50 6.56 10.76 -3.57
N ASN A 51 5.61 9.84 -3.79
CA ASN A 51 4.19 10.16 -4.01
C ASN A 51 3.34 10.03 -2.72
N PHE A 52 4.00 9.75 -1.59
CA PHE A 52 3.43 9.75 -0.25
C PHE A 52 3.57 11.15 0.35
N THR A 53 2.54 11.64 1.04
CA THR A 53 2.70 12.80 1.92
C THR A 53 3.64 12.47 3.09
N PRO A 54 4.25 13.46 3.75
CA PRO A 54 5.07 13.22 4.94
C PRO A 54 4.34 12.41 6.02
N GLU A 55 3.05 12.69 6.23
CA GLU A 55 2.19 12.01 7.20
C GLU A 55 1.89 10.57 6.78
N GLU A 56 1.53 10.35 5.51
CA GLU A 56 1.30 9.02 4.94
C GLU A 56 2.55 8.15 5.05
N LYS A 57 3.72 8.71 4.69
CA LYS A 57 4.99 8.02 4.79
C LYS A 57 5.32 7.67 6.24
N ALA A 58 5.17 8.60 7.17
CA ALA A 58 5.47 8.36 8.58
C ALA A 58 4.57 7.28 9.18
N LEU A 59 3.28 7.28 8.81
CA LEU A 59 2.34 6.24 9.21
C LEU A 59 2.70 4.88 8.60
N PHE A 60 2.96 4.84 7.29
CA PHE A 60 3.36 3.62 6.59
C PHE A 60 4.64 3.03 7.18
N ASP A 61 5.67 3.84 7.40
CA ASP A 61 6.95 3.39 7.97
C ASP A 61 6.79 2.83 9.39
N LYS A 62 5.87 3.41 10.17
CA LYS A 62 5.57 2.97 11.53
C LYS A 62 4.87 1.61 11.54
N GLU A 63 3.88 1.41 10.67
CA GLU A 63 3.10 0.17 10.59
C GLU A 63 3.86 -0.93 9.82
N ASN A 64 4.76 -0.55 8.90
CA ASN A 64 5.44 -1.45 7.97
C ASN A 64 6.98 -1.30 8.01
N PRO A 65 7.62 -1.52 9.17
CA PRO A 65 9.06 -1.26 9.34
C PRO A 65 9.93 -2.12 8.41
N TYR A 66 9.47 -3.32 8.03
CA TYR A 66 10.15 -4.15 7.04
C TYR A 66 10.28 -3.43 5.69
N TRP A 67 9.17 -2.91 5.16
CA TRP A 67 9.14 -2.22 3.88
C TRP A 67 9.94 -0.92 3.92
N ALA A 68 9.82 -0.13 4.99
CA ALA A 68 10.62 1.07 5.18
C ALA A 68 12.13 0.76 5.13
N ASN A 69 12.58 -0.29 5.82
CA ASN A 69 13.98 -0.73 5.80
C ASN A 69 14.39 -1.30 4.43
N PHE A 70 13.50 -2.06 3.77
CA PHE A 70 13.74 -2.64 2.45
C PHE A 70 14.06 -1.58 1.39
N PHE A 71 13.29 -0.48 1.37
CA PHE A 71 13.49 0.63 0.44
C PHE A 71 14.64 1.55 0.86
N HIS A 72 14.89 1.72 2.16
CA HIS A 72 16.05 2.50 2.62
C HIS A 72 17.38 1.92 2.12
N LYS A 73 17.53 0.59 2.11
CA LYS A 73 18.75 -0.10 1.64
C LYS A 73 18.96 -0.10 0.12
N ARG A 74 17.98 0.40 -0.65
CA ARG A 74 17.97 0.40 -2.12
C ARG A 74 18.05 1.81 -2.72
N LYS A 75 18.38 2.79 -1.88
CA LYS A 75 18.68 4.17 -2.30
C LYS A 75 20.15 4.35 -2.60
#